data_AF-A0A2N0NGA7-F1
#
_entry.id   AF-A0A2N0NGA7-F1
#
_cell.length_a   1.000
_cell.length_b   1.000
_cell.length_c   1.000
_cell.angle_alpha   90.00
_cell.angle_beta   90.00
_cell.angle_gamma   90.00
#
_symmetry.space_group_name_H-M   'P 1'
#
loop_
_entity.id
_entity.type
_entity.pdbx_description
1 polymer ?
#
loop_
_entity_poly.entity_id
_entity_poly.type
_entity_poly.pdbx_seq_one_letter_code
_entity_poly.pdbx_strand_id
1 'polypeptide(L)'
;MIEEENGILSKVHLHLDDFITIYEEDHEESYAIIKGIFQHKGNNNKYYAFIVVDWFEDTMVEHSVLKCPLYRLQATGDKWRRIFPITVIDNVQKVHFIHNCNSERCQLPNHDTTNRIWI
;
A
#
# COMPACT_ATOMS: atom_id res chain seq x y z
N MET A 1 -4.68 -5.54 -14.30
CA MET A 1 -5.09 -4.73 -15.46
C MET A 1 -6.01 -3.69 -14.86
N ILE A 2 -5.57 -2.45 -14.84
CA ILE A 2 -6.32 -1.33 -14.29
C ILE A 2 -6.87 -0.59 -15.51
N GLU A 3 -8.18 -0.34 -15.53
CA GLU A 3 -8.82 0.44 -16.58
C GLU A 3 -8.72 1.91 -16.21
N GLU A 4 -8.05 2.70 -17.04
CA GLU A 4 -8.08 4.16 -16.91
C GLU A 4 -9.41 4.71 -17.48
N GLU A 5 -9.83 5.90 -17.03
CA GLU A 5 -11.07 6.58 -17.47
C GLU A 5 -11.20 6.73 -19.00
N ASN A 6 -10.10 6.60 -19.72
CA ASN A 6 -10.02 6.72 -21.18
C ASN A 6 -10.16 5.39 -21.93
N GLY A 7 -10.41 4.26 -21.25
CA GLY A 7 -10.48 2.93 -21.85
C GLY A 7 -9.12 2.35 -22.26
N ILE A 8 -8.02 2.95 -21.78
CA ILE A 8 -6.66 2.44 -22.00
C ILE A 8 -6.38 1.36 -20.95
N LEU A 9 -6.09 0.15 -21.42
CA LEU A 9 -5.68 -0.97 -20.58
C LEU A 9 -4.18 -0.83 -20.26
N SER A 10 -3.87 -0.30 -19.09
CA SER A 10 -2.49 -0.18 -18.63
C SER A 10 -2.00 -1.51 -18.06
N LYS A 11 -0.89 -2.02 -18.63
CA LYS A 11 -0.18 -3.19 -18.10
C LYS A 11 0.66 -2.75 -16.90
N VAL A 12 0.19 -3.08 -15.71
CA VAL A 12 0.89 -2.79 -14.46
C VAL A 12 1.76 -3.97 -14.05
N HIS A 13 3.01 -3.69 -13.68
CA HIS A 13 3.94 -4.67 -13.11
C HIS A 13 3.98 -4.45 -11.60
N LEU A 14 3.73 -5.51 -10.83
CA LEU A 14 3.73 -5.48 -9.36
C LEU A 14 4.97 -6.18 -8.83
N HIS A 15 5.63 -5.54 -7.87
CA HIS A 15 6.78 -6.05 -7.16
C HIS A 15 6.51 -6.04 -5.66
N LEU A 16 7.32 -6.80 -4.93
CA LEU A 16 7.39 -6.66 -3.48
C LEU A 16 7.90 -5.25 -3.15
N ASP A 17 7.38 -4.71 -2.06
CA ASP A 17 7.65 -3.37 -1.55
C ASP A 17 7.17 -2.22 -2.46
N ASP A 18 6.34 -2.51 -3.48
CA ASP A 18 5.60 -1.47 -4.21
C ASP A 18 4.54 -0.82 -3.31
N PHE A 19 4.45 0.51 -3.40
CA PHE A 19 3.40 1.31 -2.78
C PHE A 19 2.17 1.34 -3.69
N ILE A 20 1.01 1.07 -3.10
CA ILE A 20 -0.26 0.98 -3.83
C ILE A 20 -1.36 1.74 -3.11
N THR A 21 -2.36 2.19 -3.87
CA THR A 21 -3.66 2.60 -3.32
C THR A 21 -4.65 1.46 -3.46
N ILE A 22 -5.41 1.24 -2.39
CA ILE A 22 -6.54 0.32 -2.35
C ILE A 22 -7.76 1.14 -1.93
N TYR A 23 -8.83 1.03 -2.72
CA TYR A 23 -10.12 1.62 -2.36
C TYR A 23 -10.81 0.71 -1.33
N GLU A 24 -11.08 1.22 -0.13
CA GLU A 24 -11.97 0.58 0.86
C GLU A 24 -13.26 1.42 0.96
N GLU A 25 -14.43 0.79 0.96
CA GLU A 25 -15.73 1.51 0.96
C GLU A 25 -15.88 2.52 2.12
N ASP A 26 -15.15 2.31 3.23
CA ASP A 26 -15.16 3.17 4.43
C ASP A 26 -14.02 4.22 4.45
N HIS A 27 -13.10 4.22 3.48
CA HIS A 27 -11.94 5.11 3.43
C HIS A 27 -11.67 5.60 1.99
N GLU A 28 -11.75 6.92 1.78
CA GLU A 28 -11.60 7.55 0.45
C GLU A 28 -10.35 7.07 -0.32
N GLU A 29 -9.18 7.01 0.34
CA GLU A 29 -7.98 6.38 -0.19
C GLU A 29 -7.17 5.71 0.93
N SER A 30 -6.89 4.41 0.80
CA SER A 30 -6.00 3.71 1.74
C SER A 30 -4.70 3.31 1.04
N TYR A 31 -3.57 3.63 1.68
CA TYR A 31 -2.25 3.31 1.15
C TYR A 31 -1.67 2.05 1.79
N ALA A 32 -1.02 1.22 0.98
CA ALA A 32 -0.40 0.00 1.45
C ALA A 32 0.92 -0.30 0.73
N ILE A 33 1.74 -1.17 1.34
CA ILE A 33 2.95 -1.72 0.73
C ILE A 33 2.80 -3.23 0.51
N ILE A 34 3.19 -3.71 -0.67
CA ILE A 34 3.10 -5.14 -1.01
C ILE A 34 4.18 -5.93 -0.25
N LYS A 35 3.77 -6.90 0.56
CA LYS A 35 4.69 -7.83 1.26
C LYS A 35 4.70 -9.23 0.67
N GLY A 36 3.72 -9.56 -0.16
CA GLY A 36 3.63 -10.87 -0.81
C GLY A 36 2.73 -10.85 -2.03
N ILE A 37 3.04 -11.71 -3.00
CA ILE A 37 2.25 -11.92 -4.21
C ILE A 37 2.13 -13.42 -4.41
N PHE A 38 0.91 -13.92 -4.56
CA PHE A 38 0.67 -15.35 -4.73
C PHE A 38 -0.54 -15.64 -5.60
N GLN A 39 -0.63 -16.86 -6.11
CA GLN A 39 -1.80 -17.35 -6.82
C GLN A 39 -2.51 -18.45 -6.03
N HIS A 40 -3.83 -18.48 -6.14
CA HIS A 40 -4.67 -19.50 -5.53
C HIS A 40 -5.65 -20.06 -6.56
N LYS A 41 -5.85 -21.38 -6.54
CA LYS A 41 -6.80 -22.07 -7.40
C LYS A 41 -8.18 -22.07 -6.76
N GLY A 42 -9.12 -21.35 -7.36
CA GLY A 42 -10.51 -21.29 -6.89
C GLY A 42 -11.31 -22.55 -7.20
N ASN A 43 -12.51 -22.64 -6.62
CA ASN A 43 -13.43 -23.78 -6.77
C ASN A 43 -13.87 -24.05 -8.22
N ASN A 44 -13.77 -23.05 -9.10
CA ASN A 44 -14.04 -23.17 -10.53
C ASN A 44 -12.82 -23.61 -11.36
N ASN A 45 -11.78 -24.15 -10.70
CA ASN A 45 -10.51 -24.56 -11.28
C ASN A 45 -9.68 -23.45 -11.95
N LYS A 46 -10.04 -22.17 -11.79
CA LYS A 46 -9.25 -21.03 -12.30
C LYS A 46 -8.26 -20.54 -11.24
N TYR A 47 -7.13 -20.00 -11.70
CA TYR A 47 -6.14 -19.34 -10.84
C TYR A 47 -6.45 -17.85 -10.71
N TYR A 48 -6.36 -17.36 -9.48
CA TYR A 48 -6.55 -15.96 -9.11
C TYR A 48 -5.30 -15.45 -8.41
N ALA A 49 -4.91 -14.21 -8.69
CA ALA A 49 -3.76 -13.58 -8.06
C ALA A 49 -4.20 -12.71 -6.87
N PHE A 50 -3.41 -12.77 -5.80
CA PHE A 50 -3.61 -12.07 -4.55
C PHE A 50 -2.33 -11.39 -4.09
N ILE A 51 -2.51 -10.32 -3.32
CA ILE A 51 -1.44 -9.60 -2.64
C ILE A 51 -1.62 -9.71 -1.13
N VAL A 52 -0.49 -9.75 -0.42
CA VAL A 52 -0.40 -9.52 1.02
C VAL A 52 0.13 -8.11 1.20
N VAL A 53 -0.48 -7.32 2.07
CA VAL A 53 -0.11 -5.92 2.30
C VAL A 53 0.09 -5.59 3.77
N ASP A 54 0.97 -4.63 4.03
CA ASP A 54 0.96 -3.86 5.28
C ASP A 54 0.40 -2.46 4.99
N TRP A 55 -0.45 -1.98 5.90
CA TRP A 55 -1.16 -0.71 5.74
C TRP A 55 -0.35 0.47 6.25
N PHE A 56 -0.53 1.62 5.60
CA PHE A 56 -0.16 2.91 6.17
C PHE A 56 -1.35 3.54 6.88
N GLU A 57 -1.08 4.28 7.95
CA GLU A 57 -2.04 5.16 8.60
C GLU A 57 -1.57 6.60 8.53
N ASP A 58 -2.51 7.51 8.30
CA ASP A 58 -2.26 8.94 8.33
C ASP A 58 -1.93 9.36 9.76
N THR A 59 -0.84 10.11 9.92
CA THR A 59 -0.43 10.64 11.22
C THR A 59 -1.18 11.91 11.61
N MET A 60 -1.99 12.48 10.70
CA MET A 60 -2.64 13.80 10.82
C MET A 60 -1.63 14.94 10.97
N VAL A 61 -0.37 14.70 10.58
CA VAL A 61 0.72 15.67 10.59
C VAL A 61 1.15 15.95 9.17
N GLU A 62 1.35 17.22 8.86
CA GLU A 62 1.84 17.67 7.57
C GLU A 62 3.33 18.00 7.64
N HIS A 63 4.07 17.66 6.58
CA HIS A 63 5.48 18.00 6.48
C HIS A 63 5.65 19.52 6.31
N SER A 64 6.41 20.13 7.22
CA SER A 64 6.49 21.60 7.37
C SER A 64 6.91 22.34 6.10
N VAL A 65 7.77 21.73 5.28
CA VAL A 65 8.33 22.31 4.04
C VAL A 65 7.51 21.93 2.81
N LEU A 66 7.16 20.65 2.67
CA LEU A 66 6.59 20.09 1.43
C LEU A 66 5.06 20.21 1.40
N LYS A 67 4.44 20.50 2.54
CA LYS A 67 2.99 20.61 2.69
C LYS A 67 2.24 19.33 2.31
N CYS A 68 2.91 18.18 2.42
CA CYS A 68 2.35 16.85 2.17
C CYS A 68 2.03 16.13 3.49
N PRO A 69 1.00 15.27 3.50
CA PRO A 69 0.67 14.46 4.66
C PRO A 69 1.77 13.44 4.99
N LEU A 70 1.95 13.17 6.28
CA LEU A 70 2.88 12.15 6.79
C LEU A 70 2.11 10.88 7.12
N TYR A 71 2.58 9.76 6.59
CA TYR A 71 2.03 8.45 6.86
C TYR A 71 3.07 7.58 7.56
N ARG A 72 2.60 6.67 8.41
CA ARG A 72 3.45 5.66 9.04
C ARG A 72 2.90 4.28 8.79
N LEU A 73 3.78 3.28 8.84
CA LEU A 73 3.34 1.90 8.75
C LEU A 73 2.56 1.54 10.00
N GLN A 74 1.42 0.91 9.82
CA GLN A 74 0.58 0.50 10.92
C GLN A 74 1.22 -0.67 11.68
N ALA A 75 1.16 -0.63 13.01
CA ALA A 75 1.65 -1.73 13.84
C ALA A 75 0.84 -3.01 13.54
N THR A 76 1.49 -4.16 13.68
CA THR A 76 0.87 -5.46 13.42
C THR A 76 -0.33 -5.67 14.36
N GLY A 77 -1.56 -5.50 13.86
CA GLY A 77 -2.79 -5.76 14.63
C GLY A 77 -3.95 -4.79 14.41
N ASP A 78 -3.69 -3.58 13.92
CA ASP A 78 -4.72 -2.51 13.90
C ASP A 78 -5.69 -2.57 12.69
N LYS A 79 -5.30 -3.17 11.55
CA LYS A 79 -6.22 -3.60 10.46
C LYS A 79 -6.12 -5.11 10.24
N TRP A 80 -7.27 -5.80 10.25
CA TRP A 80 -7.34 -7.27 10.16
C TRP A 80 -7.20 -7.81 8.74
N ARG A 81 -7.69 -7.08 7.72
CA ARG A 81 -7.65 -7.56 6.33
C ARG A 81 -6.35 -7.14 5.67
N ARG A 82 -5.51 -8.13 5.35
CA ARG A 82 -4.19 -7.93 4.71
C ARG A 82 -4.05 -8.65 3.37
N ILE A 83 -5.06 -9.41 2.96
CA ILE A 83 -5.05 -10.20 1.74
C ILE A 83 -6.15 -9.69 0.83
N PHE A 84 -5.76 -9.33 -0.39
CA PHE A 84 -6.66 -8.76 -1.40
C PHE A 84 -6.43 -9.39 -2.77
N PRO A 85 -7.48 -9.55 -3.58
CA PRO A 85 -7.28 -9.86 -4.99
C PRO A 85 -6.62 -8.65 -5.68
N ILE A 86 -5.78 -8.88 -6.68
CA ILE A 86 -5.07 -7.79 -7.39
C ILE A 86 -6.00 -6.76 -8.04
N THR A 87 -7.29 -7.07 -8.19
CA THR A 87 -8.31 -6.23 -8.81
C THR A 87 -8.71 -5.03 -7.94
N VAL A 88 -8.35 -4.99 -6.65
CA VAL A 88 -8.65 -3.85 -5.78
C VAL A 88 -7.60 -2.74 -5.84
N ILE A 89 -6.48 -3.01 -6.53
CA ILE A 89 -5.42 -2.02 -6.70
C ILE A 89 -5.95 -0.95 -7.66
N ASP A 90 -6.05 0.27 -7.16
CA ASP A 90 -6.50 1.42 -7.93
C ASP A 90 -5.33 2.09 -8.65
N ASN A 91 -4.23 2.36 -7.94
CA ASN A 91 -3.00 2.89 -8.52
C ASN A 91 -1.75 2.22 -7.91
N VAL A 92 -0.67 2.19 -8.70
CA VAL A 92 0.65 1.66 -8.30
C VAL A 92 1.70 2.76 -8.43
N GLN A 93 2.48 2.97 -7.37
CA GLN A 93 3.58 3.95 -7.30
C GLN A 93 3.19 5.42 -7.60
N LYS A 94 1.90 5.76 -7.58
CA LYS A 94 1.41 7.14 -7.80
C LYS A 94 1.25 7.95 -6.50
N VAL A 95 1.92 7.49 -5.45
CA VAL A 95 1.63 7.87 -4.07
C VAL A 95 2.45 9.10 -3.68
N HIS A 96 1.77 10.16 -3.23
CA HIS A 96 2.36 11.45 -2.86
C HIS A 96 2.34 11.67 -1.34
N PHE A 97 3.00 10.79 -0.58
CA PHE A 97 3.16 11.00 0.86
C PHE A 97 4.59 10.74 1.34
N ILE A 98 4.89 11.30 2.52
CA ILE A 98 6.17 11.10 3.18
C ILE A 98 6.02 10.04 4.26
N HIS A 99 6.81 8.99 4.15
CA HIS A 99 6.88 7.95 5.16
C HIS A 99 7.65 8.42 6.41
N ASN A 100 7.01 8.40 7.58
CA ASN A 100 7.60 8.86 8.84
C ASN A 100 7.87 7.72 9.83
N CYS A 101 9.11 7.22 9.85
CA CYS A 101 9.59 6.21 10.81
C CYS A 101 9.99 6.78 12.18
N ASN A 102 9.90 8.10 12.43
CA ASN A 102 10.40 8.68 13.69
C ASN A 102 9.43 8.51 14.88
N SER A 103 8.31 7.80 14.71
CA SER A 103 7.35 7.57 15.79
C SER A 103 7.76 6.38 16.67
N GLU A 104 7.42 6.43 17.98
CA GLU A 104 7.74 5.39 18.98
C GLU A 104 7.29 3.97 18.59
N ARG A 105 6.35 3.83 17.64
CA ARG A 105 5.81 2.55 17.16
C ARG A 105 6.69 1.86 16.11
N CYS A 106 7.70 2.54 15.56
CA CYS A 106 8.61 1.99 14.54
C CYS A 106 9.94 1.50 15.17
N GLN A 107 9.88 0.66 16.22
CA GLN A 107 11.10 0.16 16.89
C GLN A 107 11.55 -1.21 16.38
N LEU A 108 12.87 -1.41 16.32
CA LEU A 108 13.54 -2.67 15.95
C LEU A 108 13.18 -3.83 16.90
N PRO A 109 13.14 -5.10 16.44
CA PRO A 109 13.73 -5.63 15.19
C PRO A 109 12.82 -5.44 13.96
N ASN A 110 11.67 -4.81 14.12
CA ASN A 110 10.66 -4.78 13.06
C ASN A 110 10.89 -3.70 12.00
N HIS A 111 11.68 -2.62 12.25
CA HIS A 111 11.89 -1.58 11.23
C HIS A 111 13.25 -0.85 11.26
N ASP A 112 14.04 -1.05 10.20
CA ASP A 112 14.88 -0.05 9.51
C ASP A 112 15.19 -0.54 8.07
N THR A 113 14.82 0.20 7.03
CA THR A 113 15.32 -0.03 5.65
C THR A 113 16.00 1.20 5.05
N THR A 114 16.57 2.03 5.93
CA THR A 114 17.50 3.14 5.69
C THR A 114 16.88 4.37 5.04
N ASN A 115 16.31 5.20 5.92
CA ASN A 115 16.06 6.63 5.77
C ASN A 115 16.92 7.30 4.68
N ARG A 116 16.27 7.68 3.57
CA ARG A 116 16.70 8.81 2.74
C ARG A 116 15.46 9.56 2.30
N ILE A 117 15.02 10.48 3.16
CA ILE A 117 14.21 11.68 2.85
C ILE A 117 13.64 11.61 1.43
N TRP A 118 12.49 10.95 1.28
CA TRP A 118 11.77 10.97 0.01
C TRP A 118 11.07 12.33 -0.08
N ILE A 119 11.38 13.05 -1.17
CA ILE A 119 10.93 14.41 -1.53
C ILE A 119 9.43 14.40 -1.85
#